data_AF-A0A2T1N6Q7-F1
#
_entry.id   AF-A0A2T1N6Q7-F1
#
_cell.length_a   1.000
_cell.length_b   1.000
_cell.length_c   1.000
_cell.angle_alpha   90.00
_cell.angle_beta   90.00
_cell.angle_gamma   90.00
#
_symmetry.space_group_name_H-M   'P 1'
#
loop_
_entity.id
_entity.type
_entity.pdbx_description
1 polymer ?
#
loop_
_entity_poly.entity_id
_entity_poly.type
_entity_poly.pdbx_seq_one_letter_code
_entity_poly.pdbx_strand_id
1 'polypeptide(L)'
;MKLTKEEIQYIDNYLIKSKVKYWDVRVELLDHIASAVEEKIEEEGISFNEALLEVHQSFGNSTEVYGIYHGKLLKEGLYADNNGFKKFERQKQKSIGRKLRKAHWQELKNLMFTPKFLLEYTTFGIISYYGFNFYPKVSSTLVLGLLMLPLFFSALHSIKDKVSKRSLNITMSSGIIMLAWSLYNMVFQLFVMLNKDQDNKPYYILFITAILLYPIMRSSTNTYFKYYNKYRNIFSKLTN
;
A
#
# COMPACT_ATOMS: atom_id res chain seq x y z
N MET A 1 3.20 -35.08 -4.85
CA MET A 1 2.41 -35.18 -3.63
C MET A 1 1.77 -33.84 -3.37
N LYS A 2 0.50 -33.81 -2.91
CA LYS A 2 -0.11 -32.58 -2.40
C LYS A 2 -0.02 -32.54 -0.88
N LEU A 3 0.23 -31.36 -0.31
CA LEU A 3 0.26 -31.16 1.13
C LEU A 3 -1.13 -31.34 1.75
N THR A 4 -1.12 -31.87 2.96
CA THR A 4 -2.30 -31.96 3.82
C THR A 4 -2.73 -30.58 4.32
N LYS A 5 -3.98 -30.47 4.78
CA LYS A 5 -4.47 -29.20 5.35
C LYS A 5 -3.68 -28.81 6.60
N GLU A 6 -3.26 -29.80 7.37
CA GLU A 6 -2.46 -29.66 8.58
C GLU A 6 -1.07 -29.09 8.26
N GLU A 7 -0.42 -29.56 7.20
CA GLU A 7 0.88 -29.06 6.72
C GLU A 7 0.76 -27.62 6.18
N ILE A 8 -0.29 -27.32 5.43
CA ILE A 8 -0.56 -25.94 4.96
C ILE A 8 -0.79 -25.00 6.16
N GLN A 9 -1.56 -25.44 7.15
CA GLN A 9 -1.80 -24.66 8.36
C GLN A 9 -0.53 -24.49 9.19
N TYR A 10 0.38 -25.48 9.17
CA TYR A 10 1.70 -25.36 9.77
C TYR A 10 2.52 -24.25 9.09
N ILE A 11 2.56 -24.22 7.74
CA ILE A 11 3.28 -23.19 6.98
C ILE A 11 2.71 -21.78 7.25
N ASP A 12 1.38 -21.61 7.30
CA ASP A 12 0.78 -20.30 7.61
C ASP A 12 1.16 -19.82 9.03
N ASN A 13 1.06 -20.70 10.03
CA ASN A 13 1.48 -20.40 11.40
C ASN A 13 2.97 -20.06 11.50
N TYR A 14 3.78 -20.78 10.73
CA TYR A 14 5.19 -20.53 10.59
C TYR A 14 5.47 -19.12 10.04
N LEU A 15 4.81 -18.71 8.95
CA LEU A 15 4.95 -17.36 8.38
C LEU A 15 4.50 -16.25 9.34
N ILE A 16 3.45 -16.50 10.14
CA ILE A 16 2.99 -15.57 11.19
C ILE A 16 4.09 -15.37 12.24
N LYS A 17 4.68 -16.46 12.74
CA LYS A 17 5.77 -16.42 13.74
C LYS A 17 7.04 -15.78 13.18
N SER A 18 7.32 -15.97 11.89
CA SER A 18 8.39 -15.30 11.14
C SER A 18 8.11 -13.81 10.86
N LYS A 19 7.05 -13.24 11.44
CA LYS A 19 6.69 -11.80 11.40
C LYS A 19 6.36 -11.28 10.00
N VAL A 20 5.80 -12.12 9.11
CA VAL A 20 5.25 -11.65 7.83
C VAL A 20 4.02 -10.80 8.09
N LYS A 21 4.18 -9.47 7.93
CA LYS A 21 3.21 -8.46 8.42
C LYS A 21 1.89 -8.47 7.63
N TYR A 22 1.98 -8.58 6.32
CA TYR A 22 0.84 -8.35 5.42
C TYR A 22 0.19 -9.66 5.01
N TRP A 23 -1.14 -9.76 5.13
CA TRP A 23 -1.85 -11.01 4.84
C TRP A 23 -1.79 -11.36 3.35
N ASP A 24 -1.87 -10.38 2.46
CA ASP A 24 -1.85 -10.59 1.02
C ASP A 24 -0.46 -10.99 0.52
N VAL A 25 0.60 -10.61 1.23
CA VAL A 25 1.96 -11.13 1.03
C VAL A 25 2.09 -12.53 1.61
N ARG A 26 1.50 -12.79 2.78
CA ARG A 26 1.56 -14.10 3.44
C ARG A 26 0.87 -15.19 2.62
N VAL A 27 -0.29 -14.90 2.04
CA VAL A 27 -1.00 -15.84 1.16
C VAL A 27 -0.14 -16.22 -0.05
N GLU A 28 0.56 -15.26 -0.64
CA GLU A 28 1.46 -15.51 -1.78
C GLU A 28 2.71 -16.29 -1.35
N LEU A 29 3.30 -15.98 -0.20
CA LEU A 29 4.40 -16.76 0.37
C LEU A 29 3.97 -18.19 0.72
N LEU A 30 2.75 -18.36 1.24
CA LEU A 30 2.18 -19.67 1.56
C LEU A 30 2.07 -20.52 0.29
N ASP A 31 1.52 -19.96 -0.78
CA ASP A 31 1.39 -20.64 -2.08
C ASP A 31 2.76 -21.04 -2.67
N HIS A 32 3.73 -20.11 -2.64
CA HIS A 32 5.10 -20.37 -3.09
C HIS A 32 5.81 -21.44 -2.25
N ILE A 33 5.71 -21.38 -0.92
CA ILE A 33 6.35 -22.35 -0.04
C ILE A 33 5.69 -23.71 -0.16
N ALA A 34 4.34 -23.77 -0.18
CA ALA A 34 3.62 -25.02 -0.35
C ALA A 34 4.03 -25.72 -1.65
N SER A 35 4.01 -24.99 -2.78
CA SER A 35 4.40 -25.54 -4.08
C SER A 35 5.85 -26.03 -4.10
N ALA A 36 6.79 -25.27 -3.54
CA ALA A 36 8.20 -25.65 -3.49
C ALA A 36 8.47 -26.84 -2.56
N VAL A 37 7.71 -26.96 -1.47
CA VAL A 37 7.79 -28.13 -0.58
C VAL A 37 7.25 -29.37 -1.27
N GLU A 38 6.12 -29.27 -1.99
CA GLU A 38 5.55 -30.37 -2.77
C GLU A 38 6.54 -30.87 -3.83
N GLU A 39 7.15 -29.95 -4.57
CA GLU A 39 8.18 -30.24 -5.59
C GLU A 39 9.38 -30.98 -4.97
N LYS A 40 9.92 -30.50 -3.85
CA LYS A 40 11.05 -31.16 -3.18
C LYS A 40 10.73 -32.56 -2.64
N ILE A 41 9.52 -32.75 -2.10
CA ILE A 41 9.10 -34.09 -1.66
C ILE A 41 8.97 -35.04 -2.85
N GLU A 42 8.47 -34.56 -3.99
CA GLU A 42 8.37 -35.37 -5.22
C GLU A 42 9.73 -35.71 -5.83
N GLU A 43 10.64 -34.73 -5.94
CA GLU A 43 11.91 -34.88 -6.64
C GLU A 43 12.98 -35.57 -5.80
N GLU A 44 13.06 -35.24 -4.50
CA GLU A 44 14.15 -35.67 -3.62
C GLU A 44 13.73 -36.78 -2.64
N GLY A 45 12.42 -37.03 -2.49
CA GLY A 45 11.91 -38.08 -1.60
C GLY A 45 12.12 -37.81 -0.10
N ILE A 46 12.36 -36.54 0.27
CA ILE A 46 12.62 -36.10 1.64
C ILE A 46 11.33 -35.85 2.43
N SER A 47 11.44 -35.78 3.76
CA SER A 47 10.28 -35.50 4.62
C SER A 47 9.82 -34.04 4.51
N PHE A 48 8.55 -33.78 4.85
CA PHE A 48 7.99 -32.42 4.89
C PHE A 48 8.85 -31.41 5.66
N ASN A 49 9.40 -31.83 6.81
CA ASN A 49 10.20 -30.95 7.65
C ASN A 49 11.55 -30.61 7.00
N GLU A 50 12.17 -31.57 6.31
CA GLU A 50 13.42 -31.36 5.57
C GLU A 50 13.18 -30.47 4.36
N ALA A 51 12.13 -30.76 3.56
CA ALA A 51 11.74 -29.92 2.44
C ALA A 51 11.45 -28.48 2.86
N LEU A 52 10.71 -28.29 3.97
CA LEU A 52 10.41 -26.95 4.48
C LEU A 52 11.68 -26.20 4.96
N LEU A 53 12.63 -26.92 5.56
CA LEU A 53 13.91 -26.34 5.99
C LEU A 53 14.73 -25.86 4.79
N GLU A 54 14.80 -26.67 3.74
CA GLU A 54 15.52 -26.32 2.52
C GLU A 54 14.85 -25.15 1.77
N VAL A 55 13.52 -25.14 1.69
CA VAL A 55 12.78 -24.00 1.14
C VAL A 55 13.04 -22.75 1.98
N HIS A 56 13.01 -22.83 3.31
CA HIS A 56 13.34 -21.70 4.17
C HIS A 56 14.73 -21.11 3.88
N GLN A 57 15.73 -21.97 3.69
CA GLN A 57 17.09 -21.58 3.34
C GLN A 57 17.18 -21.01 1.92
N SER A 58 16.40 -21.53 0.96
CA SER A 58 16.39 -21.03 -0.43
C SER A 58 15.85 -19.59 -0.55
N PHE A 59 14.98 -19.17 0.37
CA PHE A 59 14.60 -17.75 0.51
C PHE A 59 15.75 -16.86 1.01
N GLY A 60 16.87 -17.44 1.44
CA GLY A 60 18.03 -16.75 1.99
C GLY A 60 17.91 -16.45 3.48
N ASN A 61 17.15 -17.26 4.22
CA ASN A 61 17.10 -17.18 5.68
C ASN A 61 18.16 -18.09 6.30
N SER A 62 18.80 -17.62 7.37
CA SER A 62 19.69 -18.45 8.19
C SER A 62 18.92 -19.28 9.21
N THR A 63 19.41 -20.49 9.45
CA THR A 63 18.95 -21.38 10.54
C THR A 63 19.83 -21.28 11.79
N GLU A 64 20.87 -20.43 11.75
CA GLU A 64 21.79 -20.21 12.86
C GLU A 64 21.16 -19.32 13.92
N VAL A 65 21.05 -19.82 15.15
CA VAL A 65 20.67 -19.02 16.32
C VAL A 65 21.96 -18.70 17.08
N TYR A 66 22.36 -17.42 17.14
CA TYR A 66 23.51 -16.95 17.94
C TYR A 66 24.82 -17.75 17.79
N GLY A 67 25.16 -18.23 16.60
CA GLY A 67 26.43 -18.93 16.32
C GLY A 67 26.51 -20.38 16.83
N ILE A 68 25.39 -20.98 17.26
CA ILE A 68 25.34 -22.40 17.66
C ILE A 68 24.57 -23.19 16.60
N TYR A 69 25.31 -23.96 15.80
CA TYR A 69 24.74 -24.97 14.91
C TYR A 69 24.26 -26.16 15.75
N HIS A 70 22.96 -26.41 15.79
CA HIS A 70 22.45 -27.69 16.26
C HIS A 70 21.48 -28.30 15.25
N GLY A 71 21.94 -29.38 14.61
CA GLY A 71 21.17 -30.26 13.73
C GLY A 71 20.07 -31.06 14.44
N LYS A 72 19.45 -30.51 15.50
CA LYS A 72 18.34 -31.18 16.18
C LYS A 72 17.34 -30.30 16.93
N LEU A 73 17.21 -29.01 16.58
CA LEU A 73 16.14 -28.14 17.10
C LEU A 73 15.50 -27.29 15.99
N LEU A 74 14.83 -27.99 15.06
CA LEU A 74 14.06 -27.45 13.92
C LEU A 74 13.08 -26.32 14.32
N LYS A 75 12.56 -26.35 15.56
CA LYS A 75 11.61 -25.36 16.06
C LYS A 75 12.21 -24.00 16.40
N GLU A 76 13.51 -23.91 16.72
CA GLU A 76 14.14 -22.63 17.08
C GLU A 76 14.91 -22.04 15.90
N GLY A 77 15.55 -22.88 15.07
CA GLY A 77 16.29 -22.45 13.87
C GLY A 77 15.41 -21.83 12.78
N LEU A 78 14.20 -22.35 12.55
CA LEU A 78 13.29 -21.84 11.50
C LEU A 78 12.81 -20.40 11.72
N TYR A 79 12.79 -19.93 12.98
CA TYR A 79 12.40 -18.57 13.33
C TYR A 79 13.59 -17.68 13.67
N ALA A 80 14.82 -18.20 13.56
CA ALA A 80 16.04 -17.48 13.84
C ALA A 80 16.18 -16.25 12.93
N ASP A 81 15.86 -16.45 11.65
CA ASP A 81 15.95 -15.44 10.62
C ASP A 81 14.69 -15.35 9.76
N ASN A 82 14.41 -14.13 9.30
CA ASN A 82 13.36 -13.81 8.34
C ASN A 82 13.83 -12.82 7.26
N ASN A 83 15.14 -12.64 7.08
CA ASN A 83 15.72 -11.72 6.11
C ASN A 83 15.29 -12.04 4.67
N GLY A 84 15.18 -13.32 4.33
CA GLY A 84 14.65 -13.80 3.05
C GLY A 84 13.21 -13.35 2.81
N PHE A 85 12.33 -13.52 3.81
CA PHE A 85 10.94 -13.05 3.71
C PHE A 85 10.85 -11.52 3.66
N LYS A 86 11.69 -10.80 4.41
CA LYS A 86 11.79 -9.33 4.31
C LYS A 86 12.24 -8.90 2.92
N LYS A 87 13.19 -9.62 2.30
CA LYS A 87 13.65 -9.37 0.92
C LYS A 87 12.51 -9.60 -0.07
N PHE A 88 11.76 -10.69 0.08
CA PHE A 88 10.55 -10.96 -0.72
C PHE A 88 9.52 -9.84 -0.56
N GLU A 89 9.19 -9.43 0.67
CA GLU A 89 8.26 -8.32 0.93
C GLU A 89 8.72 -7.01 0.26
N ARG A 90 10.01 -6.68 0.33
CA ARG A 90 10.59 -5.50 -0.33
C ARG A 90 10.50 -5.59 -1.86
N GLN A 91 10.75 -6.76 -2.44
CA GLN A 91 10.57 -6.97 -3.88
C GLN A 91 9.10 -6.81 -4.27
N LYS A 92 8.20 -7.36 -3.45
CA LYS A 92 6.76 -7.22 -3.64
C LYS A 92 6.32 -5.76 -3.57
N GLN A 93 6.78 -5.01 -2.58
CA GLN A 93 6.58 -3.56 -2.47
C GLN A 93 7.01 -2.84 -3.76
N LYS A 94 8.21 -3.12 -4.28
CA LYS A 94 8.68 -2.50 -5.54
C LYS A 94 7.77 -2.85 -6.72
N SER A 95 7.34 -4.10 -6.84
CA SER A 95 6.45 -4.55 -7.91
C SER A 95 5.07 -3.90 -7.85
N ILE A 96 4.46 -3.85 -6.64
CA ILE A 96 3.18 -3.21 -6.38
C ILE A 96 3.28 -1.72 -6.66
N GLY A 97 4.35 -1.05 -6.20
CA GLY A 97 4.57 0.37 -6.45
C GLY A 97 4.64 0.70 -7.94
N ARG A 98 5.34 -0.11 -8.75
CA ARG A 98 5.36 0.04 -10.22
C ARG A 98 3.96 -0.11 -10.82
N LYS A 99 3.23 -1.14 -10.41
CA LYS A 99 1.87 -1.42 -10.88
C LYS A 99 0.90 -0.28 -10.51
N LEU A 100 0.97 0.20 -9.28
CA LEU A 100 0.14 1.29 -8.76
C LEU A 100 0.42 2.61 -9.48
N ARG A 101 1.68 2.96 -9.72
CA ARG A 101 2.02 4.17 -10.51
C ARG A 101 1.46 4.10 -11.92
N LYS A 102 1.61 2.95 -12.60
CA LYS A 102 1.03 2.73 -13.94
C LYS A 102 -0.50 2.85 -13.92
N ALA A 103 -1.14 2.23 -12.94
CA ALA A 103 -2.60 2.28 -12.77
C ALA A 103 -3.09 3.71 -12.49
N HIS A 104 -2.43 4.44 -11.60
CA HIS A 104 -2.75 5.82 -11.29
C HIS A 104 -2.58 6.75 -12.49
N TRP A 105 -1.52 6.57 -13.28
CA TRP A 105 -1.30 7.37 -14.49
C TRP A 105 -2.35 7.09 -15.57
N GLN A 106 -2.73 5.82 -15.73
CA GLN A 106 -3.79 5.44 -16.65
C GLN A 106 -5.15 5.98 -16.19
N GLU A 107 -5.46 5.88 -14.90
CA GLU A 107 -6.67 6.44 -14.30
C GLU A 107 -6.72 7.96 -14.48
N LEU A 108 -5.61 8.66 -14.23
CA LEU A 108 -5.52 10.11 -14.41
C LEU A 108 -5.83 10.50 -15.86
N LYS A 109 -5.23 9.82 -16.84
CA LYS A 109 -5.51 10.06 -18.26
C LYS A 109 -6.99 9.84 -18.60
N ASN A 110 -7.56 8.71 -18.19
CA ASN A 110 -8.96 8.39 -18.46
C ASN A 110 -9.93 9.39 -17.81
N LEU A 111 -9.60 9.82 -16.60
CA LEU A 111 -10.39 10.74 -15.80
C LEU A 111 -10.49 12.11 -16.48
N MET A 112 -9.39 12.64 -17.04
CA MET A 112 -9.37 13.93 -17.74
C MET A 112 -10.33 14.02 -18.93
N PHE A 113 -10.77 12.89 -19.51
CA PHE A 113 -11.70 12.87 -20.65
C PHE A 113 -13.12 12.39 -20.28
N THR A 114 -13.39 12.16 -18.98
CA THR A 114 -14.72 11.72 -18.55
C THR A 114 -15.65 12.93 -18.38
N PRO A 115 -16.84 12.98 -19.02
CA PRO A 115 -17.75 14.13 -18.94
C PRO A 115 -18.13 14.51 -17.50
N LYS A 116 -18.38 13.51 -16.65
CA LYS A 116 -18.66 13.72 -15.22
C LYS A 116 -17.52 14.43 -14.50
N PHE A 117 -16.27 14.05 -14.77
CA PHE A 117 -15.11 14.69 -14.16
C PHE A 117 -14.90 16.10 -14.70
N LEU A 118 -15.08 16.32 -16.00
CA LEU A 118 -14.97 17.66 -16.58
C LEU A 118 -15.96 18.63 -15.92
N LEU A 119 -17.22 18.22 -15.76
CA LEU A 119 -18.24 19.01 -15.04
C LEU A 119 -17.87 19.26 -13.58
N GLU A 120 -17.38 18.23 -12.87
CA GLU A 120 -16.91 18.34 -11.49
C GLU A 120 -15.74 19.34 -11.38
N TYR A 121 -14.77 19.24 -12.29
CA TYR A 121 -13.57 20.06 -12.31
C TYR A 121 -13.84 21.52 -12.69
N THR A 122 -14.69 21.77 -13.69
CA THR A 122 -15.10 23.13 -14.07
C THR A 122 -15.87 23.80 -12.93
N THR A 123 -16.78 23.06 -12.28
CA THR A 123 -17.53 23.55 -11.12
C THR A 123 -16.60 23.91 -9.97
N PHE A 124 -15.65 23.02 -9.66
CA PHE A 124 -14.63 23.27 -8.65
C PHE A 124 -13.79 24.52 -8.97
N GLY A 125 -13.37 24.68 -10.22
CA GLY A 125 -12.61 25.84 -10.68
C GLY A 125 -13.39 27.15 -10.56
N ILE A 126 -14.66 27.17 -10.97
CA ILE A 126 -15.53 28.36 -10.88
C ILE A 126 -15.75 28.76 -9.42
N ILE A 127 -16.14 27.81 -8.55
CA ILE A 127 -16.36 28.08 -7.12
C ILE A 127 -15.08 28.60 -6.48
N SER A 128 -13.95 27.96 -6.78
CA SER A 128 -12.66 28.34 -6.21
C SER A 128 -12.22 29.73 -6.70
N TYR A 129 -12.47 30.07 -7.98
CA TYR A 129 -12.15 31.37 -8.57
C TYR A 129 -12.96 32.50 -7.93
N TYR A 130 -14.29 32.35 -7.83
CA TYR A 130 -15.12 33.35 -7.17
C TYR A 130 -14.76 33.48 -5.69
N GLY A 131 -14.59 32.34 -4.99
CA GLY A 131 -14.14 32.36 -3.60
C GLY A 131 -12.80 33.08 -3.41
N PHE A 132 -11.87 32.90 -4.34
CA PHE A 132 -10.58 33.59 -4.33
C PHE A 132 -10.72 35.10 -4.53
N ASN A 133 -11.55 35.56 -5.48
CA ASN A 133 -11.73 36.99 -5.74
C ASN A 133 -12.34 37.75 -4.56
N PHE A 134 -13.28 37.14 -3.83
CA PHE A 134 -13.91 37.80 -2.68
C PHE A 134 -13.06 37.68 -1.40
N TYR A 135 -12.48 36.51 -1.13
CA TYR A 135 -11.76 36.23 0.11
C TYR A 135 -10.53 35.32 -0.12
N PRO A 136 -9.40 35.86 -0.66
CA PRO A 136 -8.26 35.05 -1.08
C PRO A 136 -7.70 34.13 0.02
N LYS A 137 -7.52 34.67 1.24
CA LYS A 137 -6.96 33.95 2.40
C LYS A 137 -7.87 32.81 2.87
N VAL A 138 -9.16 33.10 3.02
CA VAL A 138 -10.16 32.13 3.49
C VAL A 138 -10.35 31.04 2.44
N SER A 139 -10.50 31.43 1.18
CA SER A 139 -10.65 30.51 0.05
C SER A 139 -9.47 29.53 -0.07
N SER A 140 -8.24 30.03 -0.02
CA SER A 140 -7.03 29.18 -0.09
C SER A 140 -6.94 28.16 1.06
N THR A 141 -7.47 28.50 2.24
CA THR A 141 -7.50 27.61 3.40
C THR A 141 -8.65 26.59 3.31
N LEU A 142 -9.82 27.00 2.80
CA LEU A 142 -10.95 26.10 2.60
C LEU A 142 -10.65 25.04 1.53
N VAL A 143 -9.98 25.44 0.45
CA VAL A 143 -9.57 24.51 -0.63
C VAL A 143 -8.59 23.45 -0.11
N LEU A 144 -7.69 23.83 0.81
CA LEU A 144 -6.82 22.88 1.54
C LEU A 144 -7.68 21.85 2.30
N GLY A 145 -8.69 22.31 3.03
CA GLY A 145 -9.63 21.43 3.76
C GLY A 145 -10.43 20.50 2.84
N LEU A 146 -10.82 20.98 1.65
CA LEU A 146 -11.54 20.15 0.67
C LEU A 146 -10.65 19.04 0.12
N LEU A 147 -9.40 19.36 -0.23
CA LEU A 147 -8.41 18.37 -0.71
C LEU A 147 -8.06 17.32 0.35
N MET A 148 -8.34 17.59 1.63
CA MET A 148 -8.17 16.64 2.73
C MET A 148 -9.29 15.59 2.84
N LEU A 149 -10.49 15.86 2.33
CA LEU A 149 -11.63 14.96 2.52
C LEU A 149 -11.35 13.52 2.07
N PRO A 150 -10.71 13.27 0.90
CA PRO A 150 -10.40 11.91 0.48
C PRO A 150 -9.46 11.17 1.44
N LEU A 151 -8.56 11.88 2.12
CA LEU A 151 -7.68 11.28 3.13
C LEU A 151 -8.48 10.81 4.33
N PHE A 152 -9.38 11.65 4.86
CA PHE A 152 -10.26 11.25 5.96
C PHE A 152 -11.13 10.05 5.59
N PHE A 153 -11.72 10.05 4.39
CA PHE A 153 -12.50 8.90 3.91
C PHE A 153 -11.66 7.63 3.81
N SER A 154 -10.44 7.71 3.26
CA SER A 154 -9.53 6.56 3.16
C SER A 154 -9.07 6.04 4.53
N ALA A 155 -8.82 6.94 5.48
CA ALA A 155 -8.42 6.60 6.85
C ALA A 155 -9.57 5.91 7.60
N LEU A 156 -10.80 6.40 7.46
CA LEU A 156 -11.98 5.77 8.08
C LEU A 156 -12.20 4.33 7.59
N HIS A 157 -12.05 4.09 6.28
CA HIS A 157 -12.11 2.73 5.72
C HIS A 157 -10.97 1.87 6.26
N SER A 158 -9.76 2.43 6.32
CA SER A 158 -8.59 1.72 6.84
C SER A 158 -8.70 1.34 8.32
N ILE A 159 -9.42 2.13 9.13
CA ILE A 159 -9.57 1.90 10.57
C ILE A 159 -10.71 0.91 10.86
N LYS A 160 -11.83 1.02 10.14
CA LYS A 160 -13.01 0.18 10.37
C LYS A 160 -12.81 -1.26 9.90
N ASP A 161 -12.07 -1.46 8.82
CA ASP A 161 -11.98 -2.75 8.15
C ASP A 161 -10.71 -3.51 8.57
N LYS A 162 -10.85 -4.62 9.32
CA LYS A 162 -9.70 -5.47 9.74
C LYS A 162 -8.89 -5.96 8.53
N VAL A 163 -9.53 -6.14 7.37
CA VAL A 163 -8.89 -6.56 6.10
C VAL A 163 -7.88 -5.52 5.61
N SER A 164 -8.25 -4.25 5.75
CA SER A 164 -7.48 -3.12 5.25
C SER A 164 -6.24 -2.81 6.08
N LYS A 165 -6.29 -3.08 7.40
CA LYS A 165 -5.18 -2.79 8.34
C LYS A 165 -3.89 -3.55 8.05
N ARG A 166 -3.95 -4.66 7.31
CA ARG A 166 -2.79 -5.54 7.06
C ARG A 166 -2.67 -6.00 5.60
N SER A 167 -3.29 -5.32 4.64
CA SER A 167 -2.97 -5.53 3.22
C SER A 167 -1.85 -4.59 2.78
N LEU A 168 -0.82 -5.14 2.16
CA LEU A 168 0.25 -4.36 1.56
C LEU A 168 -0.29 -3.51 0.41
N ASN A 169 -1.15 -4.08 -0.44
CA ASN A 169 -1.72 -3.38 -1.58
C ASN A 169 -2.58 -2.17 -1.16
N ILE A 170 -3.43 -2.34 -0.13
CA ILE A 170 -4.25 -1.25 0.40
C ILE A 170 -3.34 -0.17 1.01
N THR A 171 -2.37 -0.57 1.85
CA THR A 171 -1.40 0.34 2.49
C THR A 171 -0.61 1.16 1.46
N MET A 172 -0.16 0.51 0.38
CA MET A 172 0.57 1.20 -0.68
C MET A 172 -0.33 2.11 -1.52
N SER A 173 -1.60 1.71 -1.74
CA SER A 173 -2.56 2.55 -2.47
C SER A 173 -2.95 3.82 -1.70
N SER A 174 -3.08 3.76 -0.36
CA SER A 174 -3.28 4.95 0.47
C SER A 174 -2.08 5.88 0.44
N GLY A 175 -0.87 5.32 0.31
CA GLY A 175 0.36 6.10 0.13
C GLY A 175 0.30 7.06 -1.07
N ILE A 176 -0.40 6.72 -2.15
CA ILE A 176 -0.54 7.60 -3.32
C ILE A 176 -1.40 8.84 -2.99
N ILE A 177 -2.49 8.66 -2.24
CA ILE A 177 -3.31 9.78 -1.76
C ILE A 177 -2.48 10.67 -0.83
N MET A 178 -1.73 10.05 0.09
CA MET A 178 -0.84 10.78 1.01
C MET A 178 0.23 11.59 0.27
N LEU A 179 0.80 11.06 -0.82
CA LEU A 179 1.78 11.78 -1.62
C LEU A 179 1.18 13.04 -2.25
N ALA A 180 0.02 12.93 -2.90
CA ALA A 180 -0.67 14.08 -3.50
C ALA A 180 -0.95 15.19 -2.46
N TRP A 181 -1.37 14.78 -1.26
CA TRP A 181 -1.57 15.69 -0.15
C TRP A 181 -0.26 16.31 0.35
N SER A 182 0.78 15.51 0.55
CA SER A 182 2.07 16.00 1.04
C SER A 182 2.69 17.04 0.11
N LEU A 183 2.48 16.91 -1.21
CA LEU A 183 2.90 17.91 -2.20
C LEU A 183 2.16 19.23 -2.00
N TYR A 184 0.83 19.19 -1.82
CA TYR A 184 0.04 20.39 -1.54
C TYR A 184 0.48 21.05 -0.21
N ASN A 185 0.60 20.26 0.86
CA ASN A 185 1.02 20.77 2.17
C ASN A 185 2.43 21.36 2.11
N MET A 186 3.36 20.74 1.38
CA MET A 186 4.70 21.28 1.17
C MET A 186 4.65 22.66 0.52
N VAL A 187 3.87 22.84 -0.55
CA VAL A 187 3.69 24.14 -1.20
C VAL A 187 3.07 25.17 -0.24
N PHE A 188 2.09 24.75 0.55
CA PHE A 188 1.49 25.61 1.57
C PHE A 188 2.50 26.08 2.63
N GLN A 189 3.32 25.16 3.17
CA GLN A 189 4.34 25.51 4.16
C GLN A 189 5.41 26.44 3.57
N LEU A 190 5.87 26.17 2.34
CA LEU A 190 6.78 27.05 1.63
C LEU A 190 6.18 28.44 1.38
N PHE A 191 4.90 28.50 1.00
CA PHE A 191 4.18 29.76 0.82
C PHE A 191 4.13 30.57 2.13
N VAL A 192 3.81 29.93 3.25
CA VAL A 192 3.76 30.58 4.57
C VAL A 192 5.14 31.08 4.99
N MET A 193 6.18 30.28 4.77
CA MET A 193 7.56 30.61 5.14
C MET A 193 8.09 31.80 4.32
N LEU A 194 7.92 31.79 2.99
CA LEU A 194 8.48 32.82 2.10
C LEU A 194 7.75 34.16 2.18
N ASN A 195 6.47 34.16 2.58
CA ASN A 195 5.63 35.36 2.60
C ASN A 195 5.17 35.70 4.01
N LYS A 196 5.95 35.36 5.05
CA LYS A 196 5.57 35.58 6.45
C LYS A 196 5.33 37.06 6.74
N ASP A 197 6.27 37.91 6.31
CA ASP A 197 6.35 39.34 6.64
C ASP A 197 5.83 40.25 5.51
N GLN A 198 5.23 39.67 4.47
CA GLN A 198 4.59 40.44 3.40
C GLN A 198 3.14 40.77 3.75
N ASP A 199 2.77 42.05 3.64
CA ASP A 199 1.39 42.52 3.84
C ASP A 199 0.44 41.96 2.77
N ASN A 200 0.87 41.94 1.50
CA ASN A 200 0.08 41.41 0.39
C ASN A 200 0.62 40.07 -0.12
N LYS A 201 0.21 38.97 0.53
CA LYS A 201 0.72 37.64 0.20
C LYS A 201 0.16 37.14 -1.15
N PRO A 202 0.96 36.49 -2.00
CA PRO A 202 0.56 36.02 -3.33
C PRO A 202 -0.30 34.75 -3.27
N TYR A 203 -1.51 34.83 -2.69
CA TYR A 203 -2.40 33.68 -2.48
C TYR A 203 -2.78 32.94 -3.77
N TYR A 204 -2.64 33.57 -4.95
CA TYR A 204 -2.88 32.95 -6.24
C TYR A 204 -1.99 31.71 -6.46
N ILE A 205 -0.82 31.63 -5.83
CA ILE A 205 0.07 30.46 -5.88
C ILE A 205 -0.63 29.22 -5.30
N LEU A 206 -1.30 29.37 -4.15
CA LEU A 206 -2.04 28.29 -3.51
C LEU A 206 -3.26 27.87 -4.35
N PHE A 207 -3.96 28.85 -4.91
CA PHE A 207 -5.09 28.62 -5.80
C PHE A 207 -4.70 27.82 -7.06
N ILE A 208 -3.65 28.24 -7.77
CA ILE A 208 -3.13 27.53 -8.95
C ILE A 208 -2.70 26.11 -8.57
N THR A 209 -1.98 25.97 -7.45
CA THR A 209 -1.53 24.66 -6.95
C THR A 209 -2.71 23.73 -6.69
N ALA A 210 -3.79 24.23 -6.08
CA ALA A 210 -4.98 23.44 -5.84
C ALA A 210 -5.65 22.96 -7.14
N ILE A 211 -5.78 23.84 -8.13
CA ILE A 211 -6.33 23.50 -9.45
C ILE A 211 -5.50 22.41 -10.14
N LEU A 212 -4.18 22.49 -10.03
CA LEU A 212 -3.26 21.51 -10.62
C LEU A 212 -3.28 20.17 -9.88
N LEU A 213 -3.38 20.17 -8.55
CA LEU A 213 -3.35 18.94 -7.74
C LEU A 213 -4.71 18.26 -7.62
N TYR A 214 -5.81 18.94 -7.92
CA TYR A 214 -7.15 18.35 -7.82
C TYR A 214 -7.34 17.09 -8.69
N PRO A 215 -6.99 17.07 -9.99
CA PRO A 215 -7.08 15.85 -10.82
C PRO A 215 -6.23 14.70 -10.28
N ILE A 216 -5.04 15.01 -9.76
CA ILE A 216 -4.13 14.03 -9.15
C ILE A 216 -4.78 13.44 -7.91
N MET A 217 -5.31 14.28 -7.02
CA MET A 217 -6.01 13.84 -5.80
C MET A 217 -7.22 12.95 -6.14
N ARG A 218 -8.01 13.34 -7.15
CA ARG A 218 -9.17 12.59 -7.60
C ARG A 218 -8.78 11.21 -8.16
N SER A 219 -7.78 11.15 -9.04
CA SER A 219 -7.25 9.90 -9.58
C SER A 219 -6.66 8.99 -8.48
N SER A 220 -5.96 9.56 -7.50
CA SER A 220 -5.43 8.83 -6.34
C SER A 220 -6.55 8.16 -5.53
N THR A 221 -7.64 8.90 -5.31
CA THR A 221 -8.81 8.43 -4.58
C THR A 221 -9.52 7.29 -5.32
N ASN A 222 -9.74 7.43 -6.63
CA ASN A 222 -10.32 6.36 -7.46
C ASN A 222 -9.45 5.10 -7.44
N THR A 223 -8.13 5.27 -7.58
CA THR A 223 -7.17 4.18 -7.54
C THR A 223 -7.22 3.45 -6.21
N TYR A 224 -7.26 4.19 -5.09
CA TYR A 224 -7.42 3.61 -3.76
C TYR A 224 -8.71 2.79 -3.64
N PHE A 225 -9.87 3.35 -4.00
CA PHE A 225 -11.14 2.61 -3.89
C PHE A 225 -11.18 1.36 -4.78
N LYS A 226 -10.59 1.43 -5.97
CA LYS A 226 -10.44 0.27 -6.86
C LYS A 226 -9.65 -0.86 -6.18
N TYR A 227 -8.53 -0.54 -5.54
CA TYR A 227 -7.71 -1.53 -4.85
C TYR A 227 -8.35 -1.99 -3.53
N TYR A 228 -8.92 -1.07 -2.76
CA TYR A 228 -9.65 -1.39 -1.53
C TYR A 228 -10.76 -2.42 -1.79
N ASN A 229 -11.66 -2.15 -2.76
CA ASN A 229 -12.74 -3.06 -3.11
C ASN A 229 -12.20 -4.40 -3.63
N LYS A 230 -11.15 -4.39 -4.47
CA LYS A 230 -10.54 -5.62 -4.99
C LYS A 230 -10.01 -6.50 -3.87
N TYR A 231 -9.20 -5.96 -2.96
CA TYR A 231 -8.56 -6.75 -1.90
C TYR A 231 -9.52 -7.11 -0.77
N ARG A 232 -10.56 -6.30 -0.54
CA ARG A 232 -11.68 -6.67 0.33
C ARG A 232 -12.42 -7.91 -0.21
N ASN A 233 -12.72 -7.94 -1.50
CA ASN A 233 -13.39 -9.08 -2.14
C ASN A 233 -12.51 -10.35 -2.15
N ILE A 234 -11.19 -10.21 -2.30
CA ILE A 234 -10.28 -11.35 -2.19
C ILE A 234 -10.30 -11.89 -0.76
N PHE A 235 -10.19 -11.01 0.23
CA PHE A 235 -10.20 -11.43 1.62
C PHE A 235 -11.49 -12.13 2.04
N SER A 236 -12.66 -11.60 1.63
CA SER A 236 -13.94 -12.24 1.96
C SER A 236 -14.06 -13.65 1.40
N LYS A 237 -13.41 -13.94 0.27
CA LYS A 237 -13.34 -15.29 -0.33
C LYS A 237 -12.36 -16.22 0.39
N LEU A 238 -11.43 -15.69 1.16
CA LEU A 238 -10.47 -16.49 1.96
C LEU A 238 -11.03 -16.84 3.34
N THR A 239 -12.04 -16.10 3.82
CA THR A 239 -12.63 -16.29 5.15
C THR A 239 -14.01 -16.94 5.16
N ASN A 240 -14.63 -17.09 3.99
CA ASN A 240 -15.91 -17.78 3.78
C ASN A 240 -15.65 -19.14 3.14
#